data_AF-A0A820RJF3-F1
#
_entry.id   AF-A0A820RJF3-F1
#
_cell.length_a   1.000
_cell.length_b   1.000
_cell.length_c   1.000
_cell.angle_alpha   90.00
_cell.angle_beta   90.00
_cell.angle_gamma   90.00
#
_symmetry.space_group_name_H-M   'P 1'
#
loop_
_entity.id
_entity.type
_entity.pdbx_description
1 polymer ?
#
loop_
_entity_poly.entity_id
_entity_poly.type
_entity_poly.pdbx_seq_one_letter_code
_entity_poly.pdbx_strand_id
1 'polypeptide(L)'
;SPIRVCIVGSGPAGFYLTQNLLKLRQTLPLTIDIIEKAPVPFGLVRYGVAPDHPEVKNVIHTFTKIAEHEHVHFIGNMHIGNKIRLKDLQEFYHIIVLAYGSSVERKLNIPGETTLENVFSAKDFVGWYNGKRRLFN
;
A
#
# COMPACT_ATOMS: atom_id res chain seq x y z
N SER A 1 8.20 13.42 23.65
CA SER A 1 7.16 12.88 22.74
C SER A 1 7.79 11.82 21.84
N PRO A 2 7.08 10.72 21.50
CA PRO A 2 7.62 9.69 20.62
C PRO A 2 7.82 10.22 19.18
N ILE A 3 8.75 9.62 18.46
CA ILE A 3 8.98 9.89 17.04
C ILE A 3 7.79 9.33 16.24
N ARG A 4 7.01 10.21 15.64
CA ARG A 4 5.91 9.86 14.73
C ARG A 4 6.43 9.58 13.32
N VAL A 5 6.21 8.36 12.84
CA VAL A 5 6.55 7.89 11.49
C VAL A 5 5.28 7.63 10.71
N CYS A 6 5.19 8.20 9.50
CA CYS A 6 4.11 7.95 8.55
C CYS A 6 4.63 7.11 7.39
N ILE A 7 3.96 6.00 7.07
CA ILE A 7 4.26 5.16 5.93
C ILE A 7 3.11 5.27 4.93
N VAL A 8 3.39 5.78 3.73
CA VAL A 8 2.40 5.92 2.65
C VAL A 8 2.43 4.69 1.76
N GLY A 9 1.50 3.77 1.99
CA GLY A 9 1.33 2.51 1.28
C GLY A 9 1.41 1.30 2.21
N SER A 10 0.39 0.45 2.15
CA SER A 10 0.23 -0.74 3.01
C SER A 10 0.59 -2.06 2.30
N GLY A 11 1.40 -2.00 1.25
CA GLY A 11 1.95 -3.20 0.61
C GLY A 11 3.07 -3.85 1.44
N PRO A 12 3.72 -4.90 0.91
CA PRO A 12 4.86 -5.55 1.58
C PRO A 12 5.94 -4.59 2.05
N ALA A 13 6.32 -3.61 1.22
CA ALA A 13 7.35 -2.63 1.58
C ALA A 13 6.98 -1.85 2.86
N GLY A 14 5.73 -1.41 2.99
CA GLY A 14 5.26 -0.69 4.17
C GLY A 14 5.22 -1.57 5.42
N PHE A 15 4.75 -2.81 5.30
CA PHE A 15 4.70 -3.73 6.44
C PHE A 15 6.06 -4.24 6.88
N TYR A 16 6.98 -4.54 5.96
CA TYR A 16 8.35 -4.92 6.33
C TYR A 16 9.11 -3.77 6.98
N LEU A 17 8.90 -2.53 6.51
CA LEU A 17 9.44 -1.35 7.19
C LEU A 17 8.86 -1.24 8.61
N THR A 18 7.55 -1.37 8.76
CA THR A 18 6.87 -1.34 10.06
C THR A 18 7.44 -2.39 11.01
N GLN A 19 7.67 -3.61 10.52
CA GLN A 19 8.28 -4.69 11.29
C GLN A 19 9.67 -4.30 11.83
N ASN A 20 10.50 -3.66 11.02
CA ASN A 20 11.82 -3.22 11.45
C ASN A 20 11.75 -2.02 12.41
N LEU A 21 10.83 -1.08 12.19
CA LEU A 21 10.59 0.02 13.12
C LEU A 21 10.11 -0.47 14.49
N LEU A 22 9.26 -1.50 14.53
CA LEU A 22 8.84 -2.11 15.80
C LEU A 22 10.00 -2.75 16.58
N LYS A 23 11.01 -3.31 15.89
CA LYS A 23 12.25 -3.76 16.55
C LYS A 23 13.03 -2.58 17.14
N LEU A 24 13.18 -1.49 16.38
CA LEU A 24 13.84 -0.27 16.86
C LEU A 24 13.09 0.38 18.03
N ARG A 25 11.77 0.19 18.11
CA ARG A 25 10.97 0.73 19.20
C ARG A 25 11.42 0.26 20.59
N GLN A 26 12.05 -0.92 20.68
CA GLN A 26 12.58 -1.45 21.94
C GLN A 26 13.63 -0.53 22.58
N THR A 27 14.29 0.33 21.78
CA THR A 27 15.30 1.28 22.25
C THR A 27 14.96 2.74 21.97
N LEU A 28 14.00 3.01 21.08
CA LEU A 28 13.62 4.36 20.65
C LEU A 28 12.09 4.54 20.61
N PRO A 29 11.49 5.41 21.45
CA PRO A 29 10.04 5.61 21.45
C PRO A 29 9.52 6.14 20.09
N LEU A 30 8.75 5.32 19.36
CA LEU A 30 8.19 5.66 18.04
C LEU A 30 6.75 5.21 17.82
N THR A 31 5.90 6.03 17.22
CA THR A 31 4.55 5.63 16.78
C THR A 31 4.49 5.58 15.26
N ILE A 32 3.77 4.61 14.72
CA ILE A 32 3.75 4.32 13.28
C ILE A 32 2.32 4.41 12.77
N ASP A 33 2.10 5.25 11.77
CA ASP A 33 0.84 5.29 11.04
C ASP A 33 1.07 4.78 9.61
N ILE A 34 0.29 3.80 9.17
CA ILE A 34 0.29 3.27 7.82
C ILE A 34 -0.92 3.82 7.09
N ILE A 35 -0.67 4.70 6.13
CA ILE A 35 -1.66 5.38 5.31
C ILE A 35 -1.85 4.60 4.01
N GLU A 36 -3.10 4.34 3.63
CA GLU A 36 -3.43 3.60 2.41
C GLU A 36 -4.61 4.24 1.68
N LYS A 37 -4.50 4.30 0.34
CA LYS A 37 -5.59 4.81 -0.50
C LYS A 37 -6.75 3.82 -0.60
N ALA A 38 -6.46 2.52 -0.59
CA ALA A 38 -7.47 1.48 -0.54
C ALA A 38 -8.14 1.40 0.85
N PRO A 39 -9.37 0.88 0.94
CA PRO A 39 -10.04 0.65 2.23
C PRO A 39 -9.39 -0.48 3.04
N VAL A 40 -8.62 -1.36 2.39
CA VAL A 40 -8.04 -2.56 3.00
C VAL A 40 -6.53 -2.64 2.72
N PRO A 41 -5.75 -3.26 3.62
CA PRO A 41 -4.30 -3.30 3.50
C PRO A 41 -3.78 -4.38 2.53
N PHE A 42 -2.45 -4.53 2.50
CA PHE A 42 -1.64 -5.60 1.88
C PHE A 42 -1.31 -5.44 0.40
N GLY A 43 -1.86 -4.42 -0.27
CA GLY A 43 -1.49 -4.07 -1.64
C GLY A 43 -1.54 -5.28 -2.60
N LEU A 44 -0.44 -5.54 -3.30
CA LEU A 44 -0.37 -6.63 -4.29
C LEU A 44 -0.38 -8.04 -3.68
N VAL A 45 -0.16 -8.23 -2.38
CA VAL A 45 -0.39 -9.55 -1.76
C VAL A 45 -1.87 -9.92 -1.86
N ARG A 46 -2.74 -8.92 -1.65
CA ARG A 46 -4.19 -9.06 -1.83
C ARG A 46 -4.58 -9.03 -3.31
N TYR A 47 -4.15 -7.99 -4.03
CA TYR A 47 -4.68 -7.64 -5.36
C TYR A 47 -3.83 -8.10 -6.55
N GLY A 48 -2.67 -8.69 -6.33
CA GLY A 48 -1.71 -9.08 -7.36
C GLY A 48 -1.41 -10.57 -7.39
N VAL A 49 -1.07 -11.16 -6.23
CA VAL A 49 -0.83 -12.60 -6.11
C VAL A 49 -2.04 -13.36 -6.61
N ALA A 50 -1.80 -14.29 -7.54
CA ALA A 50 -2.84 -15.06 -8.19
C ALA A 50 -3.60 -15.96 -7.18
N PRO A 51 -4.89 -16.25 -7.41
CA PRO A 51 -5.73 -16.98 -6.46
C PRO A 51 -5.32 -18.44 -6.26
N ASP A 52 -4.65 -19.03 -7.25
CA ASP A 52 -4.08 -20.37 -7.24
C ASP A 52 -2.72 -20.47 -6.52
N HIS A 53 -2.19 -19.33 -6.02
CA HIS A 53 -0.96 -19.26 -5.22
C HIS A 53 -1.26 -18.79 -3.77
N PRO A 54 -2.13 -19.50 -3.01
CA PRO A 54 -2.52 -19.09 -1.67
C PRO A 54 -1.34 -19.04 -0.69
N GLU A 55 -0.32 -19.89 -0.89
CA GLU A 55 0.87 -19.97 -0.05
C GLU A 55 1.67 -18.67 -0.02
N VAL A 56 1.70 -17.93 -1.13
CA VAL A 56 2.37 -16.61 -1.22
C VAL A 56 1.59 -15.56 -0.41
N LYS A 57 0.27 -15.73 -0.22
CA LYS A 57 -0.57 -14.85 0.59
C LYS A 57 -0.39 -15.07 2.10
N ASN A 58 0.28 -16.14 2.55
CA ASN A 58 0.49 -16.44 3.97
C ASN A 58 1.20 -15.32 4.75
N VAL A 59 1.98 -14.47 4.06
CA VAL A 59 2.62 -13.30 4.66
C VAL A 59 1.61 -12.32 5.31
N ILE A 60 0.34 -12.36 4.89
CA ILE A 60 -0.76 -11.59 5.49
C ILE A 60 -0.89 -11.89 6.99
N HIS A 61 -0.63 -13.11 7.45
CA HIS A 61 -0.69 -13.43 8.88
C HIS A 61 0.34 -12.64 9.70
N THR A 62 1.56 -12.51 9.16
CA THR A 62 2.61 -11.70 9.77
C THR A 62 2.24 -10.22 9.75
N PHE A 63 1.71 -9.72 8.63
CA PHE A 63 1.30 -8.32 8.49
C PHE A 63 0.11 -7.96 9.39
N THR A 64 -0.81 -8.90 9.61
CA THR A 64 -1.95 -8.73 10.52
C THR A 64 -1.46 -8.56 11.96
N LYS A 65 -0.55 -9.43 12.42
CA LYS A 65 0.08 -9.29 13.75
C LYS A 65 0.81 -7.96 13.93
N ILE A 66 1.46 -7.47 12.86
CA ILE A 66 2.11 -6.15 12.88
C ILE A 66 1.08 -5.03 13.01
N ALA A 67 -0.03 -5.10 12.26
CA ALA A 67 -1.10 -4.11 12.31
C ALA A 67 -1.85 -4.07 13.65
N GLU A 68 -1.91 -5.19 14.37
CA GLU A 68 -2.54 -5.31 15.69
C GLU A 68 -1.68 -4.75 16.84
N HIS A 69 -0.43 -4.37 16.56
CA HIS A 69 0.43 -3.78 17.58
C HIS A 69 -0.11 -2.41 18.03
N GLU A 70 -0.19 -2.18 19.35
CA GLU A 70 -0.71 -0.94 19.98
C GLU A 70 -0.05 0.39 19.57
N HIS A 71 1.02 0.35 18.76
CA HIS A 71 1.75 1.53 18.30
C HIS A 71 1.76 1.64 16.78
N VAL A 72 0.99 0.80 16.11
CA VAL A 72 0.77 0.80 14.67
C VAL A 72 -0.70 1.14 14.43
N HIS A 73 -0.97 2.17 13.66
CA HIS A 73 -2.33 2.54 13.27
C HIS A 73 -2.47 2.45 11.75
N PHE A 74 -3.50 1.73 11.29
CA PHE A 74 -3.84 1.69 9.88
C PHE A 74 -4.91 2.73 9.55
N ILE A 75 -4.67 3.53 8.51
CA ILE A 75 -5.58 4.57 8.04
C ILE A 75 -5.85 4.33 6.55
N GLY A 76 -6.93 3.60 6.26
CA GLY A 76 -7.38 3.33 4.90
C GLY A 76 -8.20 4.48 4.30
N ASN A 77 -8.54 4.36 3.01
CA ASN A 77 -9.30 5.37 2.24
C ASN A 77 -8.66 6.76 2.20
N MET A 78 -7.35 6.86 2.41
CA MET A 78 -6.65 8.13 2.48
C MET A 78 -5.64 8.27 1.34
N HIS A 79 -6.00 9.09 0.35
CA HIS A 79 -5.23 9.25 -0.88
C HIS A 79 -4.33 10.50 -0.82
N ILE A 80 -3.04 10.27 -0.57
CA ILE A 80 -2.02 11.31 -0.56
C ILE A 80 -1.70 11.74 -2.00
N GLY A 81 -1.63 13.04 -2.24
CA GLY A 81 -1.40 13.65 -3.56
C GLY A 81 -2.67 14.06 -4.30
N ASN A 82 -3.86 13.70 -3.79
CA ASN A 82 -5.14 14.25 -4.25
C ASN A 82 -5.64 15.32 -3.28
N LYS A 83 -6.61 15.00 -2.41
CA LYS A 83 -7.19 15.96 -1.46
C LYS A 83 -6.28 16.30 -0.28
N ILE A 84 -5.34 15.40 0.04
CA ILE A 84 -4.35 15.60 1.12
C ILE A 84 -2.99 15.72 0.46
N ARG A 85 -2.29 16.83 0.69
CA ARG A 85 -0.96 17.04 0.10
C ARG A 85 0.10 16.42 0.99
N LEU A 86 1.20 15.98 0.38
CA LEU A 86 2.35 15.46 1.12
C LEU A 86 2.90 16.48 2.12
N LYS A 87 2.88 17.77 1.79
CA LYS A 87 3.35 18.83 2.70
C LYS A 87 2.55 18.90 3.99
N ASP A 88 1.24 18.62 3.91
CA ASP A 88 0.35 18.72 5.07
C ASP A 88 0.72 17.63 6.09
N LEU A 89 1.22 16.46 5.63
CA LEU A 89 1.74 15.42 6.51
C LEU A 89 3.05 15.83 7.21
N GLN A 90 3.88 16.68 6.60
CA GLN A 90 5.17 17.09 7.17
C GLN A 90 5.01 17.94 8.44
N GLU A 91 3.85 18.55 8.65
CA GLU A 91 3.52 19.27 9.89
C GLU A 91 3.25 18.32 11.07
N PHE A 92 2.85 17.07 10.79
CA PHE A 92 2.46 16.10 11.81
C PHE A 92 3.51 15.01 12.03
N TYR A 93 4.29 14.63 11.02
CA TYR A 93 5.22 13.50 11.12
C TYR A 93 6.67 13.95 11.09
N HIS A 94 7.50 13.32 11.91
CA HIS A 94 8.95 13.55 11.89
C HIS A 94 9.60 12.86 10.68
N ILE A 95 9.03 11.71 10.28
CA ILE A 95 9.52 10.88 9.18
C ILE A 95 8.33 10.46 8.33
N ILE A 96 8.45 10.64 7.02
CA ILE A 96 7.47 10.13 6.04
C ILE A 96 8.21 9.20 5.09
N VAL A 97 7.70 7.98 4.91
CA VAL A 97 8.25 6.99 3.99
C VAL A 97 7.25 6.66 2.91
N LEU A 98 7.67 6.77 1.65
CA LEU A 98 6.84 6.47 0.49
C LEU A 98 7.03 5.00 0.09
N ALA A 99 5.99 4.20 0.32
CA ALA A 99 5.95 2.76 0.08
C ALA A 99 4.75 2.36 -0.80
N TYR A 100 4.30 3.27 -1.68
CA TYR A 100 3.04 3.15 -2.44
C TYR A 100 3.13 2.26 -3.70
N GLY A 101 4.30 1.68 -3.97
CA GLY A 101 4.55 0.79 -5.12
C GLY A 101 4.42 1.50 -6.48
N SER A 102 4.25 0.71 -7.55
CA SER A 102 3.96 1.24 -8.88
C SER A 102 2.49 1.01 -9.24
N SER A 103 1.79 2.08 -9.59
CA SER A 103 0.35 2.03 -9.90
C SER A 103 0.03 2.34 -11.36
N VAL A 104 1.03 2.61 -12.19
CA VAL A 104 0.88 2.94 -13.62
C VAL A 104 1.38 1.77 -14.47
N GLU A 105 0.57 1.34 -15.44
CA GLU A 105 0.99 0.35 -16.44
C GLU A 105 1.91 0.94 -17.50
N ARG A 106 2.77 0.10 -18.08
CA ARG A 106 3.58 0.48 -19.24
C ARG A 106 2.70 0.36 -20.48
N LYS A 107 2.62 1.45 -21.24
CA LYS A 107 1.94 1.48 -22.54
C LYS A 107 2.83 0.90 -23.63
N LEU A 108 2.21 0.22 -24.59
CA LEU A 108 2.85 -0.29 -25.80
C LEU A 108 3.10 0.84 -26.82
N ASN A 109 2.27 1.90 -26.79
CA ASN A 109 2.30 3.04 -27.71
C ASN A 109 2.17 2.61 -29.18
N ILE A 110 1.24 1.71 -29.47
CA ILE A 110 0.96 1.20 -30.82
C ILE A 110 -0.45 1.58 -31.27
N PRO A 111 -0.70 1.73 -32.60
CA PRO A 111 -2.05 1.93 -33.11
C PRO A 111 -2.99 0.83 -32.61
N GLY A 112 -4.20 1.22 -32.19
CA GLY A 112 -5.19 0.29 -31.66
C GLY A 112 -5.16 0.09 -30.13
N GLU A 113 -4.08 0.45 -29.44
CA GLU A 113 -3.93 0.21 -27.99
C GLU A 113 -5.06 0.80 -27.14
N THR A 114 -5.52 2.01 -27.47
CA THR A 114 -6.59 2.70 -26.72
C THR A 114 -7.91 2.80 -27.48
N THR A 115 -7.95 2.40 -28.75
CA THR A 115 -9.12 2.58 -29.63
C THR A 115 -9.86 1.29 -29.92
N LEU A 116 -9.20 0.13 -29.79
CA LEU A 116 -9.83 -1.17 -29.96
C LEU A 116 -10.45 -1.63 -28.64
N GLU A 117 -11.58 -2.32 -28.73
CA GLU A 117 -12.15 -3.03 -27.58
C GLU A 117 -11.31 -4.25 -27.21
N ASN A 118 -11.43 -4.69 -25.96
CA ASN A 118 -10.78 -5.88 -25.41
C ASN A 118 -9.24 -5.84 -25.35
N VAL A 119 -8.64 -4.66 -25.41
CA VAL A 119 -7.22 -4.44 -25.09
C VAL A 119 -7.08 -4.03 -23.62
N PHE A 120 -6.42 -4.85 -22.82
CA PHE A 120 -6.26 -4.62 -21.38
C PHE A 120 -4.81 -4.79 -20.94
N SER A 121 -4.41 -4.02 -19.92
CA SER A 121 -3.16 -4.29 -19.24
C SER A 121 -3.28 -5.57 -18.42
N ALA A 122 -2.20 -6.34 -18.31
CA ALA A 122 -2.15 -7.50 -17.42
C ALA A 122 -2.54 -7.11 -15.98
N LYS A 123 -2.12 -5.93 -15.53
CA LYS A 123 -2.43 -5.40 -14.20
C LYS A 123 -3.94 -5.19 -13.98
N ASP A 124 -4.66 -4.70 -14.99
CA ASP A 124 -6.11 -4.51 -14.89
C ASP A 124 -6.84 -5.85 -14.86
N PHE A 125 -6.42 -6.78 -15.71
CA PHE A 125 -6.99 -8.13 -15.74
C PHE A 125 -6.74 -8.88 -14.42
N VAL A 126 -5.51 -8.81 -13.90
CA VAL A 126 -5.14 -9.36 -12.57
C VAL A 126 -5.94 -8.71 -11.46
N GLY A 127 -6.09 -7.38 -11.50
CA GLY A 127 -6.89 -6.65 -10.53
C GLY A 127 -8.35 -7.08 -10.55
N TRP A 128 -8.93 -7.27 -11.74
CA TRP A 128 -10.32 -7.69 -11.92
C TRP A 128 -10.59 -9.04 -11.24
N TYR A 129 -9.81 -10.09 -11.56
CA TYR A 129 -10.06 -11.40 -10.95
C TYR A 129 -9.68 -11.46 -9.45
N ASN A 130 -8.79 -10.59 -8.97
CA ASN A 130 -8.44 -10.46 -7.56
C ASN A 130 -9.39 -9.53 -6.77
N GLY A 131 -10.51 -9.09 -7.36
CA GLY A 131 -11.50 -8.26 -6.67
C GLY A 131 -11.02 -6.84 -6.34
N LYS A 132 -10.01 -6.34 -7.07
CA LYS A 132 -9.59 -4.95 -6.96
C LYS A 132 -10.67 -4.07 -7.57
N ARG A 133 -11.36 -3.30 -6.72
CA ARG A 133 -12.25 -2.25 -7.19
C ARG A 133 -11.42 -1.27 -8.02
N ARG A 134 -11.87 -0.99 -9.25
CA ARG A 134 -11.34 0.11 -10.04
C ARG A 134 -11.68 1.40 -9.29
N LEU A 135 -10.73 1.91 -8.52
CA LEU A 135 -10.84 3.25 -7.96
C LEU A 135 -10.91 4.18 -9.16
N PHE A 136 -12.04 4.86 -9.31
CA PHE A 136 -12.41 5.60 -10.51
C PHE A 136 -11.34 6.61 -10.93
N ASN A 137 -11.32 6.86 -12.25
CA ASN A 137 -10.58 7.91 -12.93
C ASN A 137 -10.76 9.28 -12.25
#